data_AF-A0A4Y6L224-F1
#
_entry.id   AF-A0A4Y6L224-F1
#
_cell.length_a   1.000
_cell.length_b   1.000
_cell.length_c   1.000
_cell.angle_alpha   90.00
_cell.angle_beta   90.00
_cell.angle_gamma   90.00
#
_symmetry.space_group_name_H-M   'P 1'
#
loop_
_entity.id
_entity.type
_entity.pdbx_description
1 polymer ?
#
loop_
_entity_poly.entity_id
_entity_poly.type
_entity_poly.pdbx_seq_one_letter_code
_entity_poly.pdbx_strand_id
1 'polypeptide(L)'
;MVAIAPLHRHRHFMPELALTHAEELAYLWSRRRAAVHSETLTLRDLQHLHERIDAHLQGMLVAGRELPALLGEWLASDDRDEVFAIACALLRGGEPAQAAMVVDSFRSATGSRLDGLRDALGAAPQTHTEAALRSALTGDDPARAAAAAAALATQRRLAADDAALARLLQAEAPAVAGLAWRALTLIDSATSSPPPYREALRRPQAELRGAVLAAASWRGEAWVAQAARQLAEAGDPVGLDFWAAVGDTAATAPWTALLAAQTAPRRCALLGRAGHPDGIEPLITMMAAAEPLTAAAAGTAFSRLTGLEVDAQRQTLPISADADDFEREFADDVWLPDAERARQLWSRHREQWSAGRRWCRGHEVSATLSSAAQATMDLAARWDFGMRAALAGARLMAPPPVI
;
A
#
# COMPACT_ATOMS: atom_id res chain seq x y z
N MET A 1 16.12 -11.60 -63.50
CA MET A 1 15.45 -11.43 -62.18
C MET A 1 16.54 -11.38 -61.12
N VAL A 2 16.91 -10.18 -60.67
CA VAL A 2 17.91 -10.01 -59.60
C VAL A 2 17.17 -10.18 -58.28
N ALA A 3 17.52 -11.22 -57.53
CA ALA A 3 17.03 -11.42 -56.17
C ALA A 3 17.65 -10.33 -55.28
N ILE A 4 16.83 -9.36 -54.87
CA ILE A 4 17.21 -8.36 -53.88
C ILE A 4 17.29 -9.10 -52.55
N ALA A 5 18.51 -9.26 -52.02
CA ALA A 5 18.72 -9.77 -50.67
C ALA A 5 17.94 -8.89 -49.66
N PRO A 6 17.28 -9.47 -48.64
CA PRO A 6 16.52 -8.69 -47.69
C PRO A 6 17.47 -7.74 -46.95
N LEU A 7 17.17 -6.44 -47.03
CA LEU A 7 17.84 -5.41 -46.24
C LEU A 7 17.78 -5.81 -44.77
N HIS A 8 18.94 -6.10 -44.16
CA HIS A 8 19.04 -6.27 -42.73
C HIS A 8 18.57 -4.97 -42.06
N ARG A 9 17.42 -4.99 -41.40
CA ARG A 9 17.03 -3.90 -40.50
C ARG A 9 18.07 -3.85 -39.40
N HIS A 10 18.96 -2.86 -39.45
CA HIS A 10 19.79 -2.52 -38.31
C HIS A 10 18.86 -2.04 -37.19
N ARG A 11 18.58 -2.92 -36.23
CA ARG A 11 17.93 -2.51 -34.98
C ARG A 11 18.91 -1.59 -34.26
N HIS A 12 18.45 -0.40 -33.89
CA HIS A 12 19.25 0.57 -33.12
C HIS A 12 19.35 0.20 -31.62
N PHE A 13 18.92 -1.01 -31.25
CA PHE A 13 18.88 -1.50 -29.88
C PHE A 13 19.07 -3.01 -29.84
N MET A 14 19.40 -3.53 -28.65
CA MET A 14 19.56 -4.96 -28.38
C MET A 14 18.24 -5.53 -27.83
N PRO A 15 17.53 -6.42 -28.56
CA PRO A 15 16.26 -6.99 -28.13
C PRO A 15 16.31 -7.68 -26.76
N GLU A 16 17.40 -8.40 -26.49
CA GLU A 16 17.62 -9.13 -25.24
C GLU A 16 17.67 -8.16 -24.04
N LEU A 17 18.25 -6.98 -24.23
CA LEU A 17 18.30 -5.96 -23.18
C LEU A 17 16.93 -5.34 -22.92
N ALA A 18 16.10 -5.18 -23.96
CA ALA A 18 14.72 -4.70 -23.79
C ALA A 18 13.87 -5.70 -22.99
N LEU A 19 14.09 -7.01 -23.18
CA LEU A 19 13.47 -8.06 -22.37
C LEU A 19 13.93 -7.99 -20.90
N THR A 20 15.24 -7.88 -20.65
CA THR A 20 15.77 -7.71 -19.28
C THR A 20 15.19 -6.48 -18.58
N HIS A 21 15.03 -5.36 -19.29
CA HIS A 21 14.37 -4.19 -18.72
C HIS A 21 12.91 -4.45 -18.38
N ALA A 22 12.19 -5.23 -19.18
CA ALA A 22 10.79 -5.59 -18.92
C ALA A 22 10.64 -6.50 -17.70
N GLU A 23 11.48 -7.53 -17.58
CA GLU A 23 11.50 -8.46 -16.43
C GLU A 23 11.81 -7.73 -15.12
N GLU A 24 12.84 -6.88 -15.12
CA GLU A 24 13.19 -6.09 -13.94
C GLU A 24 12.12 -5.04 -13.61
N LEU A 25 11.45 -4.45 -14.62
CA LEU A 25 10.32 -3.54 -14.39
C LEU A 25 9.15 -4.27 -13.71
N ALA A 26 8.79 -5.48 -14.16
CA ALA A 26 7.77 -6.30 -13.53
C ALA A 26 8.12 -6.61 -12.07
N TYR A 27 9.35 -7.08 -11.83
CA TYR A 27 9.86 -7.34 -10.47
C TYR A 27 9.78 -6.10 -9.56
N LEU A 28 10.24 -4.94 -10.05
CA LEU A 28 10.22 -3.69 -9.28
C LEU A 28 8.80 -3.19 -9.01
N TRP A 29 7.87 -3.38 -9.96
CA TRP A 29 6.47 -3.06 -9.75
C TRP A 29 5.87 -3.91 -8.63
N SER A 30 6.13 -5.22 -8.64
CA SER A 30 5.71 -6.14 -7.56
C SER A 30 6.19 -5.66 -6.19
N ARG A 31 7.48 -5.30 -6.09
CA ARG A 31 8.07 -4.73 -4.88
C ARG A 31 7.41 -3.42 -4.45
N ARG A 32 7.08 -2.55 -5.42
CA ARG A 32 6.43 -1.27 -5.13
C ARG A 32 5.05 -1.48 -4.54
N ARG A 33 4.29 -2.45 -5.06
CA ARG A 33 2.97 -2.82 -4.53
C ARG A 33 3.07 -3.29 -3.08
N ALA A 34 4.02 -4.18 -2.79
CA ALA A 34 4.26 -4.66 -1.44
C ALA A 34 4.76 -3.55 -0.49
N ALA A 35 5.49 -2.56 -1.01
CA ALA A 35 6.11 -1.51 -0.20
C ALA A 35 5.12 -0.45 0.32
N VAL A 36 3.97 -0.20 -0.33
CA VAL A 36 3.12 0.98 -0.02
C VAL A 36 2.71 1.06 1.45
N HIS A 37 2.44 -0.07 2.11
CA HIS A 37 2.06 -0.10 3.52
C HIS A 37 3.15 -0.68 4.42
N SER A 38 4.41 -0.62 4.00
CA SER A 38 5.54 -1.15 4.76
C SER A 38 5.74 -0.39 6.08
N GLU A 39 6.02 -1.14 7.14
CA GLU A 39 6.39 -0.61 8.47
C GLU A 39 7.91 -0.41 8.62
N THR A 40 8.69 -0.71 7.57
CA THR A 40 10.16 -0.65 7.59
C THR A 40 10.72 0.30 6.54
N LEU A 41 10.06 0.40 5.38
CA LEU A 41 10.49 1.29 4.30
C LEU A 41 10.00 2.72 4.53
N THR A 42 10.83 3.68 4.17
CA THR A 42 10.55 5.12 4.22
C THR A 42 10.06 5.66 2.88
N LEU A 43 9.64 6.93 2.86
CA LEU A 43 9.33 7.61 1.59
C LEU A 43 10.55 7.66 0.65
N ARG A 44 11.76 7.80 1.19
CA ARG A 44 12.99 7.83 0.39
C ARG A 44 13.23 6.49 -0.30
N ASP A 45 12.98 5.39 0.39
CA ASP A 45 13.11 4.05 -0.19
C ASP A 45 12.10 3.84 -1.32
N LEU A 46 10.86 4.33 -1.13
CA LEU A 46 9.83 4.29 -2.16
C LEU A 46 10.20 5.17 -3.38
N GLN A 47 10.80 6.34 -3.15
CA GLN A 47 11.30 7.22 -4.22
C GLN A 47 12.42 6.55 -5.01
N HIS A 48 13.41 5.96 -4.35
CA HIS A 48 14.47 5.21 -5.01
C HIS A 48 13.90 4.03 -5.83
N LEU A 49 12.87 3.35 -5.32
CA LEU A 49 12.18 2.32 -6.11
C LEU A 49 11.48 2.89 -7.35
N HIS A 50 10.86 4.08 -7.26
CA HIS A 50 10.28 4.76 -8.43
C HIS A 50 11.35 5.17 -9.44
N GLU A 51 12.49 5.69 -9.00
CA GLU A 51 13.61 6.04 -9.89
C GLU A 51 14.09 4.82 -10.70
N ARG A 52 14.21 3.66 -10.05
CA ARG A 52 14.55 2.40 -10.74
C ARG A 52 13.48 1.98 -11.74
N ILE A 53 12.21 2.04 -11.34
CA ILE A 53 11.07 1.75 -12.23
C ILE A 53 11.13 2.63 -13.48
N ASP A 54 11.34 3.94 -13.31
CA ASP A 54 11.42 4.88 -14.41
C ASP A 54 12.65 4.61 -15.31
N ALA A 55 13.79 4.23 -14.74
CA ALA A 55 14.98 3.87 -15.50
C ALA A 55 14.77 2.62 -16.38
N HIS A 56 14.16 1.56 -15.83
CA HIS A 56 13.87 0.35 -16.60
C HIS A 56 12.79 0.59 -17.66
N LEU A 57 11.78 1.39 -17.35
CA LEU A 57 10.79 1.85 -18.32
C LEU A 57 11.47 2.63 -19.47
N GLN A 58 12.39 3.55 -19.19
CA GLN A 58 13.16 4.25 -20.23
C GLN A 58 13.97 3.28 -21.11
N GLY A 59 14.56 2.24 -20.51
CA GLY A 59 15.25 1.17 -21.26
C GLY A 59 14.33 0.45 -22.24
N MET A 60 13.08 0.15 -21.85
CA MET A 60 12.08 -0.46 -22.74
C MET A 60 11.69 0.48 -23.89
N LEU A 61 11.56 1.79 -23.62
CA LEU A 61 11.13 2.77 -24.62
C LEU A 61 12.11 2.90 -25.81
N VAL A 62 13.37 2.49 -25.65
CA VAL A 62 14.36 2.45 -26.75
C VAL A 62 13.91 1.53 -27.89
N ALA A 63 13.17 0.46 -27.60
CA ALA A 63 12.61 -0.44 -28.62
C ALA A 63 11.50 0.22 -29.47
N GLY A 64 10.89 1.30 -28.96
CA GLY A 64 9.88 2.10 -29.65
C GLY A 64 8.78 1.26 -30.29
N ARG A 65 8.65 1.34 -31.62
CA ARG A 65 7.61 0.64 -32.40
C ARG A 65 7.79 -0.86 -32.51
N GLU A 66 8.97 -1.40 -32.19
CA GLU A 66 9.24 -2.84 -32.19
C GLU A 66 8.81 -3.51 -30.87
N LEU A 67 8.50 -2.74 -29.82
CA LEU A 67 8.13 -3.25 -28.50
C LEU A 67 6.93 -4.24 -28.54
N PRO A 68 5.83 -3.97 -29.29
CA PRO A 68 4.75 -4.94 -29.42
C PRO A 68 5.15 -6.27 -30.06
N ALA A 69 6.12 -6.26 -30.98
CA ALA A 69 6.58 -7.49 -31.62
C ALA A 69 7.48 -8.33 -30.69
N LEU A 70 8.12 -7.69 -29.71
CA LEU A 70 8.99 -8.37 -28.74
C LEU A 70 8.23 -8.89 -27.52
N LEU A 71 7.30 -8.08 -27.01
CA LEU A 71 6.69 -8.29 -25.69
C LEU A 71 5.16 -8.20 -25.72
N GLY A 72 4.53 -8.09 -26.90
CA GLY A 72 3.08 -7.93 -27.01
C GLY A 72 2.27 -9.06 -26.36
N GLU A 73 2.81 -10.28 -26.30
CA GLU A 73 2.19 -11.42 -25.63
C GLU A 73 2.01 -11.19 -24.12
N TRP A 74 2.86 -10.39 -23.48
CA TRP A 74 2.73 -10.05 -22.06
C TRP A 74 1.43 -9.28 -21.76
N LEU A 75 0.82 -8.60 -22.74
CA LEU A 75 -0.49 -7.97 -22.54
C LEU A 75 -1.60 -8.99 -22.26
N ALA A 76 -1.37 -10.26 -22.61
CA ALA A 76 -2.27 -11.38 -22.38
C ALA A 76 -1.76 -12.36 -21.31
N SER A 77 -0.67 -12.04 -20.62
CA SER A 77 -0.16 -12.84 -19.50
C SER A 77 -1.14 -12.86 -18.32
N ASP A 78 -1.07 -13.93 -17.53
CA ASP A 78 -1.79 -14.07 -16.26
C ASP A 78 -0.98 -13.47 -15.09
N ASP A 79 0.25 -13.00 -15.34
CA ASP A 79 1.04 -12.25 -14.37
C ASP A 79 0.70 -10.74 -14.44
N ARG A 80 0.21 -10.22 -13.32
CA ARG A 80 -0.18 -8.81 -13.17
C ARG A 80 0.97 -7.85 -13.46
N ASP A 81 2.17 -8.18 -12.99
CA ASP A 81 3.32 -7.29 -12.99
C ASP A 81 4.00 -7.29 -14.37
N GLU A 82 3.99 -8.41 -15.11
CA GLU A 82 4.34 -8.47 -16.54
C GLU A 82 3.39 -7.62 -17.39
N VAL A 83 2.07 -7.78 -17.18
CA VAL A 83 1.04 -7.01 -17.88
C VAL A 83 1.22 -5.51 -17.64
N PHE A 84 1.51 -5.12 -16.39
CA PHE A 84 1.85 -3.74 -16.05
C PHE A 84 3.06 -3.25 -16.83
N ALA A 85 4.17 -4.01 -16.84
CA ALA A 85 5.43 -3.59 -17.45
C ALA A 85 5.25 -3.25 -18.94
N ILE A 86 4.64 -4.16 -19.71
CA ILE A 86 4.39 -3.92 -21.15
C ILE A 86 3.36 -2.81 -21.38
N ALA A 87 2.25 -2.79 -20.64
CA ALA A 87 1.20 -1.81 -20.85
C ALA A 87 1.67 -0.40 -20.50
N CYS A 88 2.43 -0.24 -19.43
CA CYS A 88 2.99 1.04 -19.02
C CYS A 88 3.98 1.56 -20.08
N ALA A 89 4.87 0.71 -20.60
CA ALA A 89 5.80 1.08 -21.66
C ALA A 89 5.10 1.51 -22.96
N LEU A 90 4.09 0.75 -23.41
CA LEU A 90 3.30 1.10 -24.59
C LEU A 90 2.55 2.44 -24.43
N LEU A 91 1.99 2.70 -23.25
CA LEU A 91 1.30 3.97 -22.97
C LEU A 91 2.27 5.14 -22.86
N ARG A 92 3.44 4.94 -22.24
CA ARG A 92 4.48 5.97 -22.06
C ARG A 92 5.21 6.31 -23.35
N GLY A 93 5.23 5.41 -24.32
CA GLY A 93 5.70 5.69 -25.68
C GLY A 93 4.88 6.76 -26.41
N GLY A 94 3.64 7.00 -25.99
CA GLY A 94 2.80 8.09 -26.53
C GLY A 94 2.22 7.82 -27.92
N GLU A 95 2.43 6.64 -28.50
CA GLU A 95 1.94 6.30 -29.82
C GLU A 95 0.47 5.85 -29.78
N PRO A 96 -0.45 6.48 -30.54
CA PRO A 96 -1.88 6.16 -30.50
C PRO A 96 -2.18 4.69 -30.80
N ALA A 97 -1.43 4.06 -31.72
CA ALA A 97 -1.60 2.66 -32.06
C ALA A 97 -1.23 1.72 -30.90
N GLN A 98 -0.18 2.04 -30.15
CA GLN A 98 0.22 1.26 -28.98
C GLN A 98 -0.78 1.43 -27.83
N ALA A 99 -1.28 2.64 -27.61
CA ALA A 99 -2.35 2.88 -26.66
C ALA A 99 -3.64 2.11 -27.02
N ALA A 100 -3.98 2.02 -28.31
CA ALA A 100 -5.12 1.23 -28.78
C ALA A 100 -4.98 -0.25 -28.43
N MET A 101 -3.78 -0.83 -28.57
CA MET A 101 -3.53 -2.22 -28.16
C MET A 101 -3.79 -2.46 -26.67
N VAL A 102 -3.36 -1.53 -25.82
CA VAL A 102 -3.61 -1.61 -24.37
C VAL A 102 -5.11 -1.48 -24.05
N VAL A 103 -5.81 -0.58 -24.74
CA VAL A 103 -7.27 -0.42 -24.61
C VAL A 103 -8.01 -1.69 -25.07
N ASP A 104 -7.61 -2.29 -26.18
CA ASP A 104 -8.22 -3.53 -26.68
C ASP A 104 -8.00 -4.69 -25.71
N SER A 105 -6.79 -4.79 -25.14
CA SER A 105 -6.49 -5.73 -24.05
C SER A 105 -7.40 -5.51 -22.82
N PHE A 106 -7.59 -4.25 -22.43
CA PHE A 106 -8.42 -3.88 -21.28
C PHE A 106 -9.91 -4.22 -21.46
N ARG A 107 -10.44 -4.15 -22.69
CA ARG A 107 -11.86 -4.42 -22.97
C ARG A 107 -12.29 -5.86 -22.68
N SER A 108 -11.37 -6.82 -22.71
CA SER A 108 -11.65 -8.23 -22.45
C SER A 108 -10.95 -8.79 -21.20
N ALA A 109 -10.07 -8.02 -20.56
CA ALA A 109 -9.32 -8.46 -19.40
C ALA A 109 -10.19 -8.73 -18.16
N THR A 110 -9.73 -9.69 -17.36
CA THR A 110 -10.26 -10.09 -16.06
C THR A 110 -9.09 -10.44 -15.12
N GLY A 111 -9.36 -10.62 -13.82
CA GLY A 111 -8.36 -11.09 -12.85
C GLY A 111 -7.07 -10.27 -12.80
N SER A 112 -5.93 -10.94 -12.64
CA SER A 112 -4.59 -10.34 -12.56
C SER A 112 -4.25 -9.45 -13.75
N ARG A 113 -4.68 -9.85 -14.97
CA ARG A 113 -4.48 -9.06 -16.19
C ARG A 113 -5.20 -7.72 -16.12
N LEU A 114 -6.44 -7.70 -15.62
CA LEU A 114 -7.18 -6.46 -15.43
C LEU A 114 -6.49 -5.54 -14.40
N ASP A 115 -5.97 -6.10 -13.32
CA ASP A 115 -5.22 -5.35 -12.31
C ASP A 115 -3.94 -4.72 -12.89
N GLY A 116 -3.18 -5.46 -13.70
CA GLY A 116 -1.96 -4.96 -14.33
C GLY A 116 -2.25 -3.83 -15.33
N LEU A 117 -3.30 -3.97 -16.13
CA LEU A 117 -3.75 -2.93 -17.06
C LEU A 117 -4.27 -1.69 -16.31
N ARG A 118 -5.04 -1.86 -15.23
CA ARG A 118 -5.50 -0.77 -14.38
C ARG A 118 -4.32 0.05 -13.85
N ASP A 119 -3.32 -0.64 -13.30
CA ASP A 119 -2.12 -0.02 -12.76
C ASP A 119 -1.40 0.83 -13.83
N ALA A 120 -1.20 0.27 -15.02
CA ALA A 120 -0.55 0.96 -16.13
C ALA A 120 -1.36 2.18 -16.61
N LEU A 121 -2.69 2.03 -16.74
CA LEU A 121 -3.61 3.10 -17.14
C LEU A 121 -3.70 4.22 -16.08
N GLY A 122 -3.47 3.90 -14.80
CA GLY A 122 -3.34 4.89 -13.72
C GLY A 122 -1.98 5.57 -13.70
N ALA A 123 -0.90 4.85 -14.01
CA ALA A 123 0.48 5.35 -13.93
C ALA A 123 0.96 6.12 -15.17
N ALA A 124 0.35 5.91 -16.34
CA ALA A 124 0.72 6.55 -17.60
C ALA A 124 -0.23 7.68 -18.01
N PRO A 125 0.21 8.63 -18.87
CA PRO A 125 -0.66 9.68 -19.40
C PRO A 125 -1.89 9.12 -20.14
N GLN A 126 -3.07 9.68 -19.86
CA GLN A 126 -4.35 9.19 -20.39
C GLN A 126 -4.80 9.88 -21.69
N THR A 127 -3.88 10.51 -22.43
CA THR A 127 -4.17 11.27 -23.66
C THR A 127 -4.95 10.46 -24.70
N HIS A 128 -4.64 9.16 -24.83
CA HIS A 128 -5.26 8.27 -25.81
C HIS A 128 -6.23 7.25 -25.20
N THR A 129 -6.36 7.20 -23.87
CA THR A 129 -7.11 6.15 -23.18
C THR A 129 -8.32 6.67 -22.41
N GLU A 130 -8.41 7.98 -22.13
CA GLU A 130 -9.50 8.54 -21.32
C GLU A 130 -10.88 8.19 -21.87
N ALA A 131 -11.11 8.34 -23.18
CA ALA A 131 -12.42 8.04 -23.78
C ALA A 131 -12.83 6.57 -23.57
N ALA A 132 -11.87 5.64 -23.69
CA ALA A 132 -12.13 4.21 -23.44
C ALA A 132 -12.38 3.92 -21.96
N LEU A 133 -11.63 4.57 -21.05
CA LEU A 133 -11.86 4.46 -19.61
C LEU A 133 -13.25 4.98 -19.23
N ARG A 134 -13.68 6.13 -19.77
CA ARG A 134 -15.04 6.67 -19.53
C ARG A 134 -16.12 5.74 -20.06
N SER A 135 -15.92 5.16 -21.25
CA SER A 135 -16.85 4.16 -21.79
C SER A 135 -16.93 2.90 -20.92
N ALA A 136 -15.79 2.43 -20.40
CA ALA A 136 -15.75 1.27 -19.51
C ALA A 136 -16.39 1.56 -18.14
N LEU A 137 -16.19 2.76 -17.60
CA LEU A 137 -16.80 3.21 -16.34
C LEU A 137 -18.34 3.11 -16.37
N THR A 138 -18.96 3.45 -17.50
CA THR A 138 -20.40 3.36 -17.71
C THR A 138 -20.87 2.02 -18.27
N GLY A 139 -19.96 1.09 -18.51
CA GLY A 139 -20.26 -0.22 -19.10
C GLY A 139 -20.89 -1.22 -18.13
N ASP A 140 -21.26 -2.38 -18.69
CA ASP A 140 -21.99 -3.43 -17.98
C ASP A 140 -21.09 -4.29 -17.06
N ASP A 141 -19.79 -4.35 -17.33
CA ASP A 141 -18.85 -5.14 -16.51
C ASP A 141 -18.39 -4.34 -15.27
N PRO A 142 -18.80 -4.73 -14.06
CA PRO A 142 -18.52 -3.96 -12.85
C PRO A 142 -17.04 -3.98 -12.47
N ALA A 143 -16.29 -5.04 -12.78
CA ALA A 143 -14.86 -5.12 -12.47
C ALA A 143 -14.06 -4.17 -13.36
N ARG A 144 -14.34 -4.15 -14.67
CA ARG A 144 -13.72 -3.19 -15.59
C ARG A 144 -14.15 -1.76 -15.30
N ALA A 145 -15.39 -1.52 -14.92
CA ALA A 145 -15.85 -0.21 -14.51
C ALA A 145 -15.12 0.30 -13.25
N ALA A 146 -14.91 -0.55 -12.24
CA ALA A 146 -14.11 -0.20 -11.05
C ALA A 146 -12.62 0.04 -11.38
N ALA A 147 -12.03 -0.77 -12.26
CA ALA A 147 -10.67 -0.55 -12.75
C ALA A 147 -10.56 0.80 -13.48
N ALA A 148 -11.52 1.13 -14.35
CA ALA A 148 -11.56 2.42 -15.02
C ALA A 148 -11.72 3.59 -14.04
N ALA A 149 -12.57 3.44 -13.03
CA ALA A 149 -12.74 4.43 -11.97
C ALA A 149 -11.42 4.69 -11.22
N ALA A 150 -10.70 3.63 -10.84
CA ALA A 150 -9.41 3.74 -10.17
C ALA A 150 -8.34 4.43 -11.05
N ALA A 151 -8.26 4.08 -12.33
CA ALA A 151 -7.34 4.71 -13.27
C ALA A 151 -7.64 6.20 -13.46
N LEU A 152 -8.91 6.56 -13.65
CA LEU A 152 -9.34 7.96 -13.78
C LEU A 152 -9.11 8.75 -12.49
N ALA A 153 -9.41 8.18 -11.32
CA ALA A 153 -9.19 8.81 -10.02
C ALA A 153 -7.70 9.09 -9.76
N THR A 154 -6.82 8.16 -10.13
CA THR A 154 -5.36 8.33 -10.00
C THR A 154 -4.84 9.56 -10.76
N GLN A 155 -5.40 9.85 -11.92
CA GLN A 155 -5.07 11.02 -12.74
C GLN A 155 -5.97 12.24 -12.46
N ARG A 156 -6.79 12.19 -11.39
CA ARG A 156 -7.75 13.24 -11.00
C ARG A 156 -8.75 13.60 -12.11
N ARG A 157 -9.17 12.61 -12.91
CA ARG A 157 -10.13 12.75 -14.01
C ARG A 157 -11.53 12.22 -13.68
N LEU A 158 -11.75 11.80 -12.44
CA LEU A 158 -13.04 11.31 -11.94
C LEU A 158 -13.62 12.29 -10.91
N ALA A 159 -14.88 12.66 -11.09
CA ALA A 159 -15.61 13.54 -10.18
C ALA A 159 -16.23 12.73 -9.03
N ALA A 160 -16.44 13.41 -7.89
CA ALA A 160 -16.96 12.76 -6.68
C ALA A 160 -18.45 12.42 -6.75
N ASP A 161 -19.20 13.17 -7.57
CA ASP A 161 -20.63 13.02 -7.83
C ASP A 161 -20.93 12.18 -9.09
N ASP A 162 -19.93 11.49 -9.63
CA ASP A 162 -20.10 10.61 -10.78
C ASP A 162 -21.06 9.46 -10.45
N ALA A 163 -22.14 9.35 -11.23
CA ALA A 163 -23.18 8.35 -11.01
C ALA A 163 -22.68 6.91 -11.14
N ALA A 164 -21.70 6.66 -12.01
CA ALA A 164 -21.11 5.33 -12.14
C ALA A 164 -20.27 4.99 -10.90
N LEU A 165 -19.52 5.94 -10.35
CA LEU A 165 -18.83 5.76 -9.08
C LEU A 165 -19.81 5.46 -7.94
N ALA A 166 -20.91 6.21 -7.84
CA ALA A 166 -21.94 6.00 -6.81
C ALA A 166 -22.55 4.59 -6.87
N ARG A 167 -22.75 4.05 -8.08
CA ARG A 167 -23.17 2.65 -8.30
C ARG A 167 -22.09 1.66 -7.86
N LEU A 168 -20.83 1.90 -8.21
CA LEU A 168 -19.73 1.00 -7.89
C LEU A 168 -19.45 0.90 -6.39
N LEU A 169 -19.61 1.99 -5.63
CA LEU A 169 -19.50 1.98 -4.16
C LEU A 169 -20.50 1.03 -3.49
N GLN A 170 -21.62 0.74 -4.17
CA GLN A 170 -22.69 -0.14 -3.71
C GLN A 170 -22.67 -1.51 -4.40
N ALA A 171 -21.66 -1.81 -5.22
CA ALA A 171 -21.61 -3.07 -5.97
C ALA A 171 -21.64 -4.30 -5.04
N GLU A 172 -22.40 -5.32 -5.41
CA GLU A 172 -22.53 -6.56 -4.63
C GLU A 172 -21.19 -7.29 -4.49
N ALA A 173 -20.36 -7.30 -5.54
CA ALA A 173 -19.03 -7.88 -5.49
C ALA A 173 -18.10 -7.07 -4.57
N PRO A 174 -17.57 -7.64 -3.46
CA PRO A 174 -16.76 -6.90 -2.50
C PRO A 174 -15.46 -6.33 -3.09
N ALA A 175 -14.84 -7.04 -4.04
CA ALA A 175 -13.64 -6.57 -4.73
C ALA A 175 -13.91 -5.30 -5.57
N VAL A 176 -15.04 -5.26 -6.28
CA VAL A 176 -15.49 -4.10 -7.07
C VAL A 176 -15.75 -2.91 -6.17
N ALA A 177 -16.57 -3.10 -5.13
CA ALA A 177 -16.87 -2.04 -4.17
C ALA A 177 -15.60 -1.56 -3.48
N GLY A 178 -14.75 -2.49 -3.01
CA GLY A 178 -13.50 -2.16 -2.35
C GLY A 178 -12.56 -1.32 -3.21
N LEU A 179 -12.46 -1.62 -4.51
CA LEU A 179 -11.66 -0.81 -5.44
C LEU A 179 -12.27 0.59 -5.65
N ALA A 180 -13.59 0.70 -5.75
CA ALA A 180 -14.29 1.98 -5.86
C ALA A 180 -14.10 2.84 -4.60
N TRP A 181 -14.14 2.25 -3.41
CA TRP A 181 -13.85 2.93 -2.15
C TRP A 181 -12.40 3.41 -2.07
N ARG A 182 -11.44 2.63 -2.56
CA ARG A 182 -10.04 3.08 -2.67
C ARG A 182 -9.91 4.23 -3.67
N ALA A 183 -10.57 4.17 -4.83
CA ALA A 183 -10.58 5.27 -5.80
C ALA A 183 -11.15 6.55 -5.19
N LEU A 184 -12.20 6.46 -4.37
CA LEU A 184 -12.80 7.60 -3.68
C LEU A 184 -11.82 8.32 -2.74
N THR A 185 -10.79 7.64 -2.21
CA THR A 185 -9.76 8.29 -1.38
C THR A 185 -9.02 9.39 -2.15
N LEU A 186 -8.82 9.20 -3.46
CA LEU A 186 -8.06 10.10 -4.33
C LEU A 186 -8.90 11.26 -4.89
N ILE A 187 -10.21 11.26 -4.64
CA ILE A 187 -11.15 12.24 -5.19
C ILE A 187 -11.47 13.29 -4.13
N ASP A 188 -11.35 14.57 -4.50
CA ASP A 188 -11.60 15.69 -3.60
C ASP A 188 -13.05 15.74 -3.09
N SER A 189 -13.21 16.14 -1.82
CA SER A 189 -14.41 15.83 -1.03
C SER A 189 -15.64 16.70 -1.23
N ALA A 190 -15.72 17.50 -2.29
CA ALA A 190 -16.95 18.23 -2.59
C ALA A 190 -17.97 17.26 -3.25
N THR A 191 -18.72 16.50 -2.43
CA THR A 191 -19.90 15.77 -2.90
C THR A 191 -21.18 16.45 -2.46
N SER A 192 -22.21 16.40 -3.30
CA SER A 192 -23.56 16.86 -2.96
C SER A 192 -24.29 15.90 -2.00
N SER A 193 -23.94 14.61 -2.04
CA SER A 193 -24.47 13.56 -1.17
C SER A 193 -23.34 12.79 -0.49
N PRO A 194 -23.48 12.41 0.79
CA PRO A 194 -22.50 11.57 1.45
C PRO A 194 -22.47 10.16 0.81
N PRO A 195 -21.28 9.55 0.65
CA PRO A 195 -21.16 8.14 0.28
C PRO A 195 -21.92 7.20 1.23
N PRO A 196 -22.30 5.98 0.78
CA PRO A 196 -23.08 5.03 1.57
C PRO A 196 -22.20 4.26 2.59
N TYR A 197 -21.52 4.99 3.49
CA TYR A 197 -20.58 4.44 4.45
C TYR A 197 -21.22 3.39 5.37
N ARG A 198 -22.43 3.67 5.87
CA ARG A 198 -23.12 2.83 6.86
C ARG A 198 -23.48 1.47 6.29
N GLU A 199 -24.00 1.45 5.06
CA GLU A 199 -24.35 0.25 4.32
C GLU A 199 -23.11 -0.58 4.04
N ALA A 200 -22.02 0.07 3.59
CA ALA A 200 -20.77 -0.61 3.29
C ALA A 200 -20.08 -1.20 4.54
N LEU A 201 -20.08 -0.49 5.68
CA LEU A 201 -19.47 -0.97 6.93
C LEU A 201 -20.19 -2.18 7.55
N ARG A 202 -21.49 -2.35 7.29
CA ARG A 202 -22.26 -3.52 7.77
C ARG A 202 -21.91 -4.81 7.05
N ARG A 203 -21.24 -4.73 5.91
CA ARG A 203 -20.89 -5.90 5.12
C ARG A 203 -19.78 -6.70 5.82
N PRO A 204 -19.80 -8.05 5.72
CA PRO A 204 -18.91 -8.90 6.51
C PRO A 204 -17.45 -8.90 5.99
N GLN A 205 -17.18 -8.39 4.79
CA GLN A 205 -15.84 -8.44 4.20
C GLN A 205 -14.87 -7.42 4.83
N ALA A 206 -13.78 -7.90 5.41
CA ALA A 206 -12.78 -7.10 6.10
C ALA A 206 -12.08 -6.09 5.16
N GLU A 207 -11.73 -6.52 3.94
CA GLU A 207 -11.05 -5.70 2.93
C GLU A 207 -11.92 -4.51 2.50
N LEU A 208 -13.23 -4.74 2.38
CA LEU A 208 -14.18 -3.67 2.08
C LEU A 208 -14.29 -2.69 3.25
N ARG A 209 -14.45 -3.18 4.49
CA ARG A 209 -14.49 -2.31 5.67
C ARG A 209 -13.22 -1.45 5.79
N GLY A 210 -12.04 -2.04 5.54
CA GLY A 210 -10.77 -1.33 5.53
C GLY A 210 -10.75 -0.22 4.47
N ALA A 211 -11.22 -0.51 3.25
CA ALA A 211 -11.32 0.50 2.19
C ALA A 211 -12.30 1.63 2.54
N VAL A 212 -13.44 1.32 3.17
CA VAL A 212 -14.45 2.30 3.59
C VAL A 212 -13.90 3.20 4.70
N LEU A 213 -13.27 2.63 5.73
CA LEU A 213 -12.65 3.40 6.81
C LEU A 213 -11.50 4.25 6.31
N ALA A 214 -10.68 3.75 5.37
CA ALA A 214 -9.63 4.55 4.73
C ALA A 214 -10.23 5.74 3.97
N ALA A 215 -11.24 5.51 3.12
CA ALA A 215 -11.91 6.57 2.37
C ALA A 215 -12.53 7.61 3.30
N ALA A 216 -13.23 7.19 4.34
CA ALA A 216 -13.82 8.08 5.32
C ALA A 216 -12.74 8.90 6.07
N SER A 217 -11.61 8.26 6.43
CA SER A 217 -10.49 8.94 7.11
C SER A 217 -9.91 10.06 6.25
N TRP A 218 -9.56 9.76 4.99
CA TRP A 218 -8.97 10.73 4.06
C TRP A 218 -9.94 11.84 3.65
N ARG A 219 -11.25 11.58 3.74
CA ARG A 219 -12.29 12.59 3.52
C ARG A 219 -12.59 13.44 4.76
N GLY A 220 -12.01 13.12 5.91
CA GLY A 220 -12.17 13.89 7.14
C GLY A 220 -13.48 13.63 7.87
N GLU A 221 -14.05 12.43 7.72
CA GLU A 221 -15.31 12.05 8.35
C GLU A 221 -15.14 11.90 9.88
N ALA A 222 -15.69 12.84 10.66
CA ALA A 222 -15.46 12.92 12.12
C ALA A 222 -15.89 11.67 12.92
N TRP A 223 -16.80 10.86 12.39
CA TRP A 223 -17.31 9.64 13.04
C TRP A 223 -16.34 8.46 13.00
N VAL A 224 -15.29 8.50 12.17
CA VAL A 224 -14.41 7.35 11.89
C VAL A 224 -13.77 6.78 13.15
N ALA A 225 -13.21 7.63 14.03
CA ALA A 225 -12.54 7.17 15.25
C ALA A 225 -13.50 6.41 16.17
N GLN A 226 -14.75 6.89 16.30
CA GLN A 226 -15.77 6.22 17.10
C GLN A 226 -16.21 4.90 16.46
N ALA A 227 -16.40 4.86 15.13
CA ALA A 227 -16.78 3.64 14.43
C ALA A 227 -15.69 2.57 14.49
N ALA A 228 -14.41 2.94 14.34
CA ALA A 228 -13.29 2.02 14.46
C ALA A 228 -13.24 1.39 15.87
N ARG A 229 -13.42 2.20 16.91
CA ARG A 229 -13.52 1.72 18.29
C ARG A 229 -14.70 0.73 18.48
N GLN A 230 -15.89 1.07 18.00
CA GLN A 230 -17.07 0.19 18.13
C GLN A 230 -16.87 -1.15 17.41
N LEU A 231 -16.26 -1.13 16.22
CA LEU A 231 -15.90 -2.34 15.49
C LEU A 231 -14.89 -3.17 16.29
N ALA A 232 -13.86 -2.55 16.85
CA ALA A 232 -12.86 -3.24 17.67
C ALA A 232 -13.49 -3.89 18.93
N GLU A 233 -14.37 -3.17 19.63
CA GLU A 233 -15.10 -3.67 20.79
C GLU A 233 -16.04 -4.84 20.43
N ALA A 234 -16.51 -4.89 19.17
CA ALA A 234 -17.27 -6.01 18.62
C ALA A 234 -16.39 -7.19 18.13
N GLY A 235 -15.07 -7.10 18.30
CA GLY A 235 -14.13 -8.15 17.90
C GLY A 235 -13.65 -8.06 16.44
N ASP A 236 -13.88 -6.94 15.76
CA ASP A 236 -13.42 -6.74 14.39
C ASP A 236 -11.93 -6.37 14.34
N PRO A 237 -11.06 -7.18 13.68
CA PRO A 237 -9.63 -6.87 13.58
C PRO A 237 -9.35 -5.59 12.78
N VAL A 238 -10.18 -5.25 11.78
CA VAL A 238 -10.03 -4.02 11.00
C VAL A 238 -10.37 -2.80 11.85
N GLY A 239 -11.42 -2.91 12.68
CA GLY A 239 -11.77 -1.89 13.66
C GLY A 239 -10.61 -1.62 14.62
N LEU A 240 -9.97 -2.67 15.12
CA LEU A 240 -8.83 -2.58 16.04
C LEU A 240 -7.62 -1.91 15.38
N ASP A 241 -7.30 -2.27 14.14
CA ASP A 241 -6.24 -1.65 13.35
C ASP A 241 -6.46 -0.16 13.12
N PHE A 242 -7.68 0.24 12.76
CA PHE A 242 -8.02 1.65 12.56
C PHE A 242 -8.06 2.42 13.88
N TRP A 243 -8.51 1.81 14.98
CA TRP A 243 -8.43 2.45 16.28
C TRP A 243 -6.97 2.71 16.66
N ALA A 244 -6.08 1.73 16.46
CA ALA A 244 -4.64 1.91 16.64
C ALA A 244 -4.11 3.09 15.81
N ALA A 245 -4.51 3.18 14.54
CA ALA A 245 -4.05 4.21 13.60
C ALA A 245 -4.55 5.63 13.93
N VAL A 246 -5.86 5.81 14.15
CA VAL A 246 -6.49 7.14 14.14
C VAL A 246 -7.20 7.52 15.44
N GLY A 247 -7.47 6.59 16.34
CA GLY A 247 -8.19 6.89 17.57
C GLY A 247 -7.27 7.24 18.75
N ASP A 248 -7.92 7.52 19.89
CA ASP A 248 -7.24 7.72 21.16
C ASP A 248 -6.95 6.36 21.81
N THR A 249 -5.67 6.07 22.00
CA THR A 249 -5.15 4.79 22.50
C THR A 249 -4.34 4.98 23.78
N ALA A 250 -4.57 6.08 24.51
CA ALA A 250 -4.13 6.16 25.91
C ALA A 250 -4.60 4.90 26.66
N ALA A 251 -3.88 4.47 27.71
CA ALA A 251 -4.11 3.23 28.46
C ALA A 251 -5.45 3.20 29.23
N THR A 252 -6.55 3.31 28.49
CA THR A 252 -7.92 3.18 28.94
C THR A 252 -8.31 1.70 28.99
N ALA A 253 -9.17 1.34 29.94
CA ALA A 253 -9.57 -0.04 30.17
C ALA A 253 -10.04 -0.79 28.88
N PRO A 254 -10.84 -0.19 27.98
CA PRO A 254 -11.26 -0.87 26.76
C PRO A 254 -10.09 -1.23 25.83
N TRP A 255 -9.16 -0.31 25.63
CA TRP A 255 -7.99 -0.52 24.77
C TRP A 255 -7.06 -1.60 25.35
N THR A 256 -6.74 -1.51 26.65
CA THR A 256 -5.86 -2.48 27.31
C THR A 256 -6.45 -3.89 27.33
N ALA A 257 -7.76 -4.03 27.50
CA ALA A 257 -8.44 -5.32 27.48
C ALA A 257 -8.38 -5.97 26.09
N LEU A 258 -8.64 -5.19 25.02
CA LEU A 258 -8.56 -5.68 23.64
C LEU A 258 -7.14 -6.09 23.26
N LEU A 259 -6.13 -5.31 23.66
CA LEU A 259 -4.72 -5.66 23.47
C LEU A 259 -4.33 -6.95 24.19
N ALA A 260 -4.80 -7.15 25.42
CA ALA A 260 -4.52 -8.36 26.18
C ALA A 260 -5.08 -9.62 25.50
N ALA A 261 -6.19 -9.52 24.78
CA ALA A 261 -6.80 -10.61 24.02
C ALA A 261 -6.05 -10.97 22.72
N GLN A 262 -5.08 -10.15 22.26
CA GLN A 262 -4.29 -10.45 21.06
C GLN A 262 -3.09 -11.35 21.36
N THR A 263 -2.59 -12.03 20.33
CA THR A 263 -1.27 -12.69 20.38
C THR A 263 -0.19 -11.66 20.68
N ALA A 264 0.89 -12.08 21.34
CA ALA A 264 1.92 -11.16 21.79
C ALA A 264 2.62 -10.40 20.63
N PRO A 265 2.96 -11.02 19.48
CA PRO A 265 3.47 -10.27 18.32
C PRO A 265 2.47 -9.23 17.78
N ARG A 266 1.18 -9.59 17.70
CA ARG A 266 0.12 -8.68 17.24
C ARG A 266 -0.08 -7.52 18.21
N ARG A 267 0.00 -7.77 19.52
CA ARG A 267 -0.03 -6.75 20.55
C ARG A 267 1.12 -5.75 20.39
N CYS A 268 2.33 -6.25 20.12
CA CYS A 268 3.48 -5.39 19.84
C CYS A 268 3.26 -4.51 18.61
N ALA A 269 2.76 -5.09 17.50
CA ALA A 269 2.45 -4.35 16.28
C ALA A 269 1.40 -3.24 16.53
N LEU A 270 0.32 -3.54 17.26
CA LEU A 270 -0.72 -2.56 17.60
C LEU A 270 -0.18 -1.44 18.51
N LEU A 271 0.69 -1.75 19.47
CA LEU A 271 1.35 -0.74 20.31
C LEU A 271 2.28 0.16 19.49
N GLY A 272 3.07 -0.43 18.58
CA GLY A 272 3.94 0.31 17.67
C GLY A 272 3.16 1.24 16.73
N ARG A 273 2.04 0.76 16.19
CA ARG A 273 1.14 1.57 15.34
C ARG A 273 0.41 2.67 16.11
N ALA A 274 -0.05 2.36 17.32
CA ALA A 274 -0.66 3.32 18.23
C ALA A 274 0.32 4.43 18.63
N GLY A 275 1.60 4.12 18.76
CA GLY A 275 2.66 5.09 19.05
C GLY A 275 2.51 5.82 20.38
N HIS A 276 1.59 5.40 21.25
CA HIS A 276 1.35 6.05 22.54
C HIS A 276 2.46 5.69 23.54
N PRO A 277 3.00 6.64 24.34
CA PRO A 277 4.08 6.37 25.30
C PRO A 277 3.77 5.25 26.30
N ASP A 278 2.51 5.10 26.70
CA ASP A 278 2.06 4.00 27.59
C ASP A 278 2.39 2.60 27.06
N GLY A 279 2.65 2.46 25.75
CA GLY A 279 3.07 1.20 25.15
C GLY A 279 4.53 0.81 25.41
N ILE A 280 5.39 1.76 25.81
CA ILE A 280 6.85 1.52 25.90
C ILE A 280 7.20 0.50 27.00
N GLU A 281 6.64 0.65 28.20
CA GLU A 281 6.93 -0.29 29.30
C GLU A 281 6.38 -1.71 29.06
N PRO A 282 5.15 -1.88 28.53
CA PRO A 282 4.69 -3.18 28.05
C PRO A 282 5.63 -3.81 27.01
N LEU A 283 6.14 -3.03 26.04
CA LEU A 283 7.08 -3.53 25.05
C LEU A 283 8.39 -4.00 25.69
N ILE A 284 9.00 -3.20 26.56
CA ILE A 284 10.21 -3.59 27.30
C ILE A 284 9.99 -4.87 28.12
N THR A 285 8.80 -5.05 28.69
CA THR A 285 8.45 -6.27 29.42
C THR A 285 8.40 -7.48 28.48
N MET A 286 7.79 -7.33 27.30
CA MET A 286 7.69 -8.40 26.30
C MET A 286 9.04 -8.73 25.63
N MET A 287 10.00 -7.80 25.59
CA MET A 287 11.37 -8.10 25.13
C MET A 287 12.07 -9.15 25.99
N ALA A 288 11.70 -9.25 27.27
CA ALA A 288 12.25 -10.26 28.19
C ALA A 288 11.49 -11.59 28.13
N ALA A 289 10.53 -11.76 27.20
CA ALA A 289 9.81 -13.01 27.04
C ALA A 289 10.74 -14.13 26.54
N ALA A 290 10.48 -15.35 26.99
CA ALA A 290 11.23 -16.53 26.54
C ALA A 290 10.97 -16.89 25.07
N GLU A 291 9.83 -16.47 24.51
CA GLU A 291 9.45 -16.73 23.13
C GLU A 291 10.15 -15.75 22.17
N PRO A 292 11.00 -16.22 21.23
CA PRO A 292 11.78 -15.36 20.35
C PRO A 292 10.95 -14.40 19.49
N LEU A 293 9.81 -14.88 18.95
CA LEU A 293 8.91 -14.07 18.12
C LEU A 293 8.32 -12.88 18.90
N THR A 294 7.94 -13.11 20.14
CA THR A 294 7.40 -12.07 21.02
C THR A 294 8.49 -11.04 21.36
N ALA A 295 9.68 -11.50 21.72
CA ALA A 295 10.80 -10.63 22.03
C ALA A 295 11.19 -9.76 20.81
N ALA A 296 11.35 -10.37 19.63
CA ALA A 296 11.68 -9.67 18.39
C ALA A 296 10.61 -8.66 17.96
N ALA A 297 9.33 -9.03 18.06
CA ALA A 297 8.23 -8.11 17.76
C ALA A 297 8.20 -6.92 18.72
N ALA A 298 8.50 -7.14 20.00
CA ALA A 298 8.60 -6.08 20.99
C ALA A 298 9.77 -5.13 20.72
N GLY A 299 10.94 -5.69 20.34
CA GLY A 299 12.11 -4.95 19.85
C GLY A 299 11.76 -4.05 18.67
N THR A 300 11.16 -4.63 17.63
CA THR A 300 10.73 -3.92 16.42
C THR A 300 9.78 -2.77 16.73
N ALA A 301 8.73 -3.03 17.53
CA ALA A 301 7.76 -2.01 17.91
C ALA A 301 8.37 -0.90 18.77
N PHE A 302 9.32 -1.23 19.65
CA PHE A 302 10.06 -0.24 20.44
C PHE A 302 10.95 0.64 19.55
N SER A 303 11.74 0.05 18.64
CA SER A 303 12.54 0.82 17.68
C SER A 303 11.65 1.69 16.79
N ARG A 304 10.47 1.17 16.38
CA ARG A 304 9.49 1.92 15.60
C ARG A 304 8.89 3.10 16.37
N LEU A 305 8.66 3.00 17.67
CA LEU A 305 8.11 4.09 18.48
C LEU A 305 9.21 5.11 18.84
N THR A 306 10.32 4.63 19.37
CA THR A 306 11.37 5.44 20.00
C THR A 306 12.45 5.92 19.03
N GLY A 307 12.61 5.24 17.89
CA GLY A 307 13.72 5.48 16.96
C GLY A 307 15.08 4.97 17.47
N LEU A 308 15.09 4.22 18.58
CA LEU A 308 16.31 3.74 19.20
C LEU A 308 16.47 2.24 18.95
N GLU A 309 17.63 1.86 18.39
CA GLU A 309 17.94 0.47 18.12
C GLU A 309 18.37 -0.28 19.39
N VAL A 310 17.74 -1.45 19.57
CA VAL A 310 17.96 -2.35 20.71
C VAL A 310 18.35 -3.76 20.27
N ASP A 311 18.53 -4.01 18.97
CA ASP A 311 18.96 -5.31 18.44
C ASP A 311 20.30 -5.73 19.05
N ALA A 312 20.38 -6.99 19.47
CA ALA A 312 21.55 -7.55 20.14
C ALA A 312 22.07 -8.80 19.43
N GLN A 313 21.20 -9.78 19.20
CA GLN A 313 21.58 -11.07 18.65
C GLN A 313 20.61 -11.50 17.56
N ARG A 314 21.15 -11.96 16.44
CA ARG A 314 20.37 -12.66 15.41
C ARG A 314 20.18 -14.11 15.83
N GLN A 315 18.95 -14.59 15.77
CA GLN A 315 18.57 -15.96 16.12
C GLN A 315 17.62 -16.53 15.07
N THR A 316 17.93 -17.74 14.60
CA THR A 316 17.02 -18.53 13.76
C THR A 316 15.87 -19.06 14.61
N LEU A 317 14.65 -18.91 14.12
CA LEU A 317 13.46 -19.40 14.83
C LEU A 317 13.49 -20.92 14.97
N PRO A 318 12.92 -21.46 16.07
CA PRO A 318 12.81 -22.90 16.23
C PRO A 318 11.89 -23.48 15.14
N ILE A 319 12.39 -24.50 14.47
CA ILE A 319 11.74 -25.20 13.36
C ILE A 319 11.06 -26.44 13.93
N SER A 320 9.90 -26.83 13.39
CA SER A 320 9.20 -28.02 13.85
C SER A 320 10.05 -29.29 13.62
N ALA A 321 9.92 -30.28 14.50
CA ALA A 321 10.72 -31.51 14.42
C ALA A 321 10.40 -32.37 13.18
N ASP A 322 9.22 -32.19 12.61
CA ASP A 322 8.72 -32.82 11.39
C ASP A 322 8.96 -32.00 10.11
N ALA A 323 9.65 -30.86 10.22
CA ALA A 323 9.95 -30.01 9.08
C ALA A 323 10.85 -30.72 8.07
N ASP A 324 10.57 -30.50 6.79
CA ASP A 324 11.41 -31.01 5.71
C ASP A 324 12.73 -30.22 5.60
N ASP A 325 13.62 -30.67 4.72
CA ASP A 325 14.95 -30.06 4.58
C ASP A 325 14.88 -28.66 3.94
N PHE A 326 13.83 -28.36 3.17
CA PHE A 326 13.60 -27.05 2.59
C PHE A 326 13.13 -26.07 3.67
N GLU A 327 12.12 -26.41 4.46
CA GLU A 327 11.66 -25.61 5.60
C GLU A 327 12.79 -25.32 6.60
N ARG A 328 13.74 -26.25 6.72
CA ARG A 328 14.92 -26.05 7.57
C ARG A 328 15.92 -25.04 7.00
N GLU A 329 16.13 -25.06 5.69
CA GLU A 329 17.07 -24.17 5.00
C GLU A 329 16.56 -22.71 4.94
N PHE A 330 15.24 -22.53 4.90
CA PHE A 330 14.59 -21.22 4.80
C PHE A 330 13.97 -20.73 6.11
N ALA A 331 14.43 -21.24 7.25
CA ALA A 331 13.96 -20.79 8.55
C ALA A 331 14.27 -19.30 8.79
N ASP A 332 13.26 -18.56 9.24
CA ASP A 332 13.38 -17.13 9.44
C ASP A 332 14.34 -16.80 10.59
N ASP A 333 15.20 -15.81 10.33
CA ASP A 333 16.01 -15.20 11.38
C ASP A 333 15.32 -13.96 11.93
N VAL A 334 15.33 -13.85 13.26
CA VAL A 334 14.86 -12.67 13.99
C VAL A 334 15.99 -12.00 14.75
N TRP A 335 15.87 -10.69 14.94
CA TRP A 335 16.74 -9.94 15.85
C TRP A 335 16.11 -9.93 17.24
N LEU A 336 16.81 -10.54 18.19
CA LEU A 336 16.45 -10.46 19.60
C LEU A 336 16.96 -9.15 20.20
N PRO A 337 16.09 -8.42 20.93
CA PRO A 337 16.46 -7.16 21.54
C PRO A 337 17.18 -7.34 22.88
N ASP A 338 17.99 -6.34 23.24
CA ASP A 338 18.52 -6.15 24.59
C ASP A 338 17.52 -5.36 25.44
N ALA A 339 16.77 -6.08 26.28
CA ALA A 339 15.78 -5.51 27.18
C ALA A 339 16.41 -4.60 28.26
N GLU A 340 17.66 -4.84 28.69
CA GLU A 340 18.34 -3.97 29.66
C GLU A 340 18.73 -2.64 29.02
N ARG A 341 19.29 -2.69 27.81
CA ARG A 341 19.54 -1.49 27.02
C ARG A 341 18.26 -0.70 26.76
N ALA A 342 17.15 -1.37 26.42
CA ALA A 342 15.85 -0.71 26.25
C ALA A 342 15.38 0.00 27.53
N ARG A 343 15.54 -0.62 28.72
CA ARG A 343 15.24 0.01 30.03
C ARG A 343 16.11 1.23 30.31
N GLN A 344 17.41 1.15 30.01
CA GLN A 344 18.35 2.26 30.20
C GLN A 344 17.97 3.45 29.31
N LEU A 345 17.68 3.18 28.03
CA LEU A 345 17.23 4.18 27.08
C LEU A 345 15.89 4.80 27.48
N TRP A 346 14.92 3.97 27.92
CA TRP A 346 13.64 4.45 28.47
C TRP A 346 13.86 5.42 29.62
N SER A 347 14.66 5.01 30.60
CA SER A 347 14.94 5.82 31.80
C SER A 347 15.59 7.16 31.47
N ARG A 348 16.47 7.19 30.46
CA ARG A 348 17.19 8.41 30.04
C ARG A 348 16.30 9.44 29.34
N HIS A 349 15.30 9.01 28.58
CA HIS A 349 14.49 9.89 27.73
C HIS A 349 13.00 9.91 28.09
N ARG A 350 12.61 9.31 29.23
CA ARG A 350 11.22 9.22 29.71
C ARG A 350 10.47 10.54 29.62
N GLU A 351 11.05 11.63 30.13
CA GLU A 351 10.41 12.96 30.13
C GLU A 351 10.04 13.43 28.72
N GLN A 352 10.92 13.20 27.75
CA GLN A 352 10.68 13.58 26.35
C GLN A 352 9.48 12.82 25.78
N TRP A 353 9.44 11.50 25.91
CA TRP A 353 8.36 10.69 25.33
C TRP A 353 7.03 10.89 26.05
N SER A 354 7.04 10.99 27.38
CA SER A 354 5.83 11.25 28.17
C SER A 354 5.19 12.61 27.89
N ALA A 355 5.94 13.57 27.32
CA ALA A 355 5.40 14.87 26.93
C ALA A 355 4.60 14.84 25.62
N GLY A 356 4.75 13.80 24.80
CA GLY A 356 4.04 13.63 23.53
C GLY A 356 2.84 12.70 23.63
N ARG A 357 1.99 12.69 22.59
CA ARG A 357 0.81 11.80 22.54
C ARG A 357 1.01 10.62 21.61
N ARG A 358 1.77 10.80 20.54
CA ARG A 358 2.02 9.76 19.54
C ARG A 358 3.41 9.92 18.96
N TRP A 359 4.16 8.82 18.95
CA TRP A 359 5.55 8.77 18.54
C TRP A 359 5.76 7.76 17.42
N CYS A 360 6.63 8.13 16.47
CA CYS A 360 7.16 7.23 15.47
C CYS A 360 8.62 7.62 15.19
N ARG A 361 9.52 6.64 15.26
CA ARG A 361 10.96 6.76 15.07
C ARG A 361 11.57 7.92 15.89
N GLY A 362 11.08 8.11 17.11
CA GLY A 362 11.56 9.15 18.01
C GLY A 362 11.04 10.57 17.73
N HIS A 363 10.09 10.70 16.81
CA HIS A 363 9.43 11.95 16.49
C HIS A 363 8.00 11.97 17.03
N GLU A 364 7.59 13.10 17.62
CA GLU A 364 6.19 13.35 17.96
C GLU A 364 5.41 13.61 16.65
N VAL A 365 4.41 12.78 16.38
CA VAL A 365 3.65 12.76 15.11
C VAL A 365 2.14 12.87 15.33
N SER A 366 1.71 13.53 16.40
CA SER A 366 0.28 13.71 16.69
C SER A 366 -0.33 14.82 15.84
N ALA A 367 0.37 15.96 15.72
CA ALA A 367 -0.18 17.17 15.10
C ALA A 367 0.62 17.65 13.88
N THR A 368 1.95 17.49 13.90
CA THR A 368 2.84 18.03 12.87
C THR A 368 3.91 17.03 12.47
N LEU A 369 4.40 17.11 11.23
CA LEU A 369 5.54 16.34 10.75
C LEU A 369 6.72 17.26 10.41
N SER A 370 7.77 17.20 11.23
CA SER A 370 9.05 17.84 10.89
C SER A 370 9.69 17.22 9.64
N SER A 371 10.56 17.94 8.95
CA SER A 371 11.31 17.41 7.79
C SER A 371 12.14 16.17 8.16
N ALA A 372 12.70 16.13 9.37
CA ALA A 372 13.42 14.96 9.87
C ALA A 372 12.49 13.74 10.01
N ALA A 373 11.30 13.92 10.62
CA ALA A 373 10.30 12.87 10.74
C ALA A 373 9.82 12.35 9.38
N GLN A 374 9.65 13.25 8.40
CA GLN A 374 9.25 12.85 7.04
C GLN A 374 10.29 11.97 6.35
N ALA A 375 11.57 12.12 6.68
CA ALA A 375 12.66 11.36 6.07
C ALA A 375 12.86 9.98 6.69
N THR A 376 12.49 9.79 7.95
CA THR A 376 12.78 8.56 8.72
C THR A 376 11.55 7.72 9.06
N MET A 377 10.35 8.29 8.99
CA MET A 377 9.10 7.60 9.28
C MET A 377 8.78 6.53 8.21
N ASP A 378 8.30 5.39 8.67
CA ASP A 378 7.83 4.31 7.79
C ASP A 378 6.55 4.70 7.02
N LEU A 379 6.33 4.05 5.88
CA LEU A 379 5.19 4.37 5.01
C LEU A 379 3.84 4.12 5.70
N ALA A 380 3.70 3.07 6.50
CA ALA A 380 2.46 2.82 7.25
C ALA A 380 2.15 3.98 8.23
N ALA A 381 3.13 4.41 9.02
CA ALA A 381 3.00 5.53 9.94
C ALA A 381 2.74 6.86 9.20
N ARG A 382 3.31 7.03 8.00
CA ARG A 382 3.03 8.17 7.12
C ARG A 382 1.56 8.24 6.74
N TRP A 383 0.97 7.13 6.29
CA TRP A 383 -0.44 7.10 5.92
C TRP A 383 -1.36 7.26 7.12
N ASP A 384 -1.02 6.66 8.26
CA ASP A 384 -1.76 6.86 9.50
C ASP A 384 -1.73 8.34 9.93
N PHE A 385 -0.59 9.04 9.80
CA PHE A 385 -0.52 10.49 10.02
C PHE A 385 -1.42 11.25 9.05
N GLY A 386 -1.36 10.94 7.76
CA GLY A 386 -2.18 11.61 6.74
C GLY A 386 -3.69 11.46 7.00
N MET A 387 -4.12 10.27 7.43
CA MET A 387 -5.49 10.02 7.87
C MET A 387 -5.87 10.86 9.10
N ARG A 388 -5.02 10.91 10.13
CA ARG A 388 -5.27 11.74 11.32
C ARG A 388 -5.35 13.23 10.97
N ALA A 389 -4.45 13.71 10.12
CA ALA A 389 -4.45 15.08 9.67
C ALA A 389 -5.75 15.41 8.91
N ALA A 390 -6.18 14.54 8.00
CA ALA A 390 -7.43 14.71 7.27
C ALA A 390 -8.66 14.76 8.20
N LEU A 391 -8.72 13.88 9.22
CA LEU A 391 -9.74 13.88 10.27
C LEU A 391 -9.73 15.16 11.12
N ALA A 392 -8.56 15.78 11.29
CA ALA A 392 -8.41 17.09 11.94
C ALA A 392 -8.70 18.28 11.01
N GLY A 393 -9.14 18.03 9.77
CA GLY A 393 -9.44 19.06 8.77
C GLY A 393 -8.24 19.57 7.97
N ALA A 394 -7.07 18.93 8.09
CA ALA A 394 -5.84 19.31 7.40
C ALA A 394 -5.40 18.26 6.37
N ARG A 395 -5.48 18.58 5.08
CA ARG A 395 -4.95 17.71 4.00
C ARG A 395 -3.48 17.98 3.72
N LEU A 396 -2.63 17.44 4.58
CA LEU A 396 -1.18 17.67 4.53
C LEU A 396 -0.45 16.80 3.50
N MET A 397 -1.08 15.73 3.02
CA MET A 397 -0.48 14.82 2.04
C MET A 397 -1.56 14.11 1.22
N ALA A 398 -1.15 13.55 0.08
CA ALA A 398 -2.01 12.71 -0.73
C ALA A 398 -2.21 11.32 -0.08
N PRO A 399 -3.37 10.68 -0.28
CA PRO A 399 -3.59 9.29 0.08
C PRO A 399 -2.63 8.33 -0.63
N PRO A 400 -2.49 7.07 -0.15
CA PRO A 400 -1.73 6.05 -0.84
C PRO A 400 -2.32 5.78 -2.25
N PRO A 401 -1.48 5.40 -3.23
CA PRO A 401 -1.93 5.10 -4.59
C PRO A 401 -2.85 3.87 -4.62
N VAL A 402 -3.78 3.86 -5.58
CA VAL A 402 -4.65 2.69 -5.83
C VAL A 402 -3.93 1.73 -6.76
N ILE A 403 -3.23 0.77 -6.14
CA ILE A 403 -2.55 -0.36 -6.76
C ILE A 403 -3.05 -1.63 -6.08
#